data_AF-A0A239M704-F1
#
_entry.id   AF-A0A239M704-F1
#
_cell.length_a   1.000
_cell.length_b   1.000
_cell.length_c   1.000
_cell.angle_alpha   90.00
_cell.angle_beta   90.00
_cell.angle_gamma   90.00
#
_symmetry.space_group_name_H-M   'P 1'
#
loop_
_entity.id
_entity.type
_entity.pdbx_description
1 polymer ?
#
loop_
_entity_poly.entity_id
_entity_poly.type
_entity_poly.pdbx_seq_one_letter_code
_entity_poly.pdbx_strand_id
1 'polypeptide(L)'
;MENEGVRKGPDRRGSAVFAGAIGALGGAALTAGWGTTAIVIGTVVGAVALAAVDVVARTLQKPDEVPALWSRIVVSAALVAPLGWLVGRLTGLGPIVVGVLAGALVGLLGIRPHKVVLGPLLGAGVGWALGAIWGGVPVAVVAAVTVVVFRAASALVFRDAQVSLLAEDVDPADLPFVVPLEARTRYVGTGYVRELATVLGGDYHPATPDIGIVASLDDLAGPAFAPGEVDPRVREFYEHTTRFTLDIVPEWRLWVRPGYLLYRTLVARPLGQANVPMNQRETQRGILSRIDTITRPEDGTVQVRGWIRSFADTDEPIYVGIYTTYRHEGRGYVSVGFPLPQASFTATLEPRPRADGGLTLTSRGRGDQPGHYLTYVDAETRRLTALSVHGFAERLDVYVNPAGDLVAEHAFSVFGLPFLVLHYRMHRKPADGFPVSDGSP
;
A
#
# COMPACT_ATOMS: atom_id res chain seq x y z
N MET A 1 -7.74 7.21 -41.59
CA MET A 1 -9.06 7.57 -41.06
C MET A 1 -9.27 6.76 -39.81
N GLU A 2 -8.73 7.29 -38.71
CA GLU A 2 -8.94 6.82 -37.34
C GLU A 2 -10.43 6.57 -37.05
N ASN A 3 -10.72 5.40 -36.48
CA ASN A 3 -11.83 5.27 -35.55
C ASN A 3 -11.30 5.76 -34.19
N GLU A 4 -11.37 7.07 -33.96
CA GLU A 4 -11.38 7.60 -32.60
C GLU A 4 -12.62 7.01 -31.92
N GLY A 5 -12.41 5.99 -31.09
CA GLY A 5 -13.42 5.48 -30.20
C GLY A 5 -13.83 6.59 -29.25
N VAL A 6 -14.88 7.33 -29.61
CA VAL A 6 -15.55 8.30 -28.74
C VAL A 6 -15.89 7.55 -27.45
N ARG A 7 -15.10 7.80 -26.39
CA ARG A 7 -15.41 7.33 -25.05
C ARG A 7 -16.82 7.79 -24.74
N LYS A 8 -17.76 6.84 -24.75
CA LYS A 8 -19.16 7.09 -24.43
C LYS A 8 -19.17 7.60 -23.00
N GLY A 9 -19.45 8.90 -22.82
CA GLY A 9 -19.56 9.48 -21.48
C GLY A 9 -20.48 8.63 -20.61
N PRO A 10 -20.28 8.62 -19.27
CA PRO A 10 -21.03 7.76 -18.37
C PRO A 10 -22.53 7.89 -18.64
N ASP A 11 -23.27 6.77 -18.72
CA ASP A 11 -24.71 6.76 -18.98
C ASP A 11 -25.46 7.57 -17.90
N ARG A 12 -25.68 8.86 -18.21
CA ARG A 12 -26.21 9.84 -17.27
C ARG A 12 -27.65 9.51 -16.87
N ARG A 13 -28.42 8.88 -17.76
CA ARG A 13 -29.79 8.47 -17.49
C ARG A 13 -29.81 7.24 -16.58
N GLY A 14 -28.99 6.23 -16.88
CA GLY A 14 -28.84 5.06 -16.02
C GLY A 14 -28.39 5.40 -14.60
N SER A 15 -27.41 6.31 -14.47
CA SER A 15 -26.91 6.78 -13.17
C SER A 15 -27.98 7.49 -12.33
N ALA A 16 -28.73 8.42 -12.94
CA ALA A 16 -29.77 9.16 -12.23
C ALA A 16 -30.94 8.28 -11.79
N VAL A 17 -31.34 7.29 -12.59
CA VAL A 17 -32.37 6.31 -12.22
C VAL A 17 -31.91 5.46 -11.04
N PHE A 18 -30.66 4.98 -11.06
CA PHE A 18 -30.09 4.22 -9.96
C PHE A 18 -30.00 5.05 -8.66
N ALA A 19 -29.53 6.30 -8.76
CA ALA A 19 -29.54 7.24 -7.64
C ALA A 19 -30.96 7.48 -7.12
N GLY A 20 -31.95 7.65 -7.99
CA GLY A 20 -33.35 7.76 -7.61
C GLY A 20 -33.87 6.54 -6.85
N ALA A 21 -33.50 5.32 -7.27
CA ALA A 21 -33.88 4.09 -6.56
C ALA A 21 -33.28 4.02 -5.15
N ILE A 22 -32.01 4.38 -4.99
CA ILE A 22 -31.37 4.48 -3.66
C ILE A 22 -32.09 5.52 -2.80
N GLY A 23 -32.42 6.68 -3.39
CA GLY A 23 -33.11 7.77 -2.72
C GLY A 23 -34.51 7.36 -2.25
N ALA A 24 -35.24 6.61 -3.07
CA ALA A 24 -36.55 6.07 -2.76
C ALA A 24 -36.51 5.17 -1.52
N LEU A 25 -35.58 4.21 -1.50
CA LEU A 25 -35.38 3.30 -0.37
C LEU A 25 -34.97 4.04 0.90
N GLY A 26 -34.02 4.98 0.78
CA GLY A 26 -33.57 5.80 1.89
C GLY A 26 -34.70 6.65 2.48
N GLY A 27 -35.47 7.32 1.62
CA GLY A 27 -36.60 8.15 2.02
C GLY A 27 -37.72 7.36 2.72
N ALA A 28 -38.06 6.17 2.18
CA ALA A 28 -39.01 5.26 2.80
C ALA A 28 -38.54 4.81 4.20
N ALA A 29 -37.26 4.44 4.33
CA ALA A 29 -36.68 3.98 5.59
C ALA A 29 -36.66 5.08 6.66
N LEU A 30 -36.33 6.31 6.29
CA LEU A 30 -36.28 7.46 7.20
C LEU A 30 -37.65 7.84 7.76
N THR A 31 -38.71 7.62 6.98
CA THR A 31 -40.10 8.02 7.30
C THR A 31 -40.98 6.87 7.80
N ALA A 32 -40.43 5.65 7.88
CA ALA A 32 -41.16 4.44 8.23
C ALA A 32 -41.89 4.49 9.58
N GLY A 33 -41.42 5.33 10.52
CA GLY A 33 -42.05 5.50 11.83
C GLY A 33 -43.26 6.43 11.87
N TRP A 34 -43.61 7.10 10.77
CA TRP A 34 -44.61 8.19 10.75
C TRP A 34 -45.88 7.86 9.96
N GLY A 35 -46.09 6.58 9.65
CA GLY A 35 -47.28 6.10 8.94
C GLY A 35 -47.12 6.03 7.42
N THR A 36 -48.11 5.44 6.76
CA THR A 36 -48.07 5.08 5.33
C THR A 36 -47.95 6.30 4.41
N THR A 37 -48.67 7.38 4.70
CA THR A 37 -48.59 8.62 3.93
C THR A 37 -47.19 9.22 3.97
N ALA A 38 -46.56 9.24 5.15
CA ALA A 38 -45.19 9.74 5.29
C ALA A 38 -44.18 8.89 4.51
N ILE A 39 -44.36 7.56 4.48
CA ILE A 39 -43.53 6.64 3.69
C ILE A 39 -43.64 6.94 2.19
N VAL A 40 -44.85 7.11 1.66
CA VAL A 40 -45.05 7.41 0.23
C VAL A 40 -44.41 8.75 -0.12
N ILE A 41 -44.65 9.79 0.69
CA ILE A 41 -44.03 11.10 0.49
C ILE A 41 -42.50 10.99 0.57
N GLY A 42 -41.97 10.33 1.60
CA GLY A 42 -40.53 10.13 1.80
C GLY A 42 -39.88 9.39 0.64
N THR A 43 -40.55 8.38 0.09
CA THR A 43 -40.10 7.62 -1.09
C THR A 43 -39.95 8.54 -2.31
N VAL A 44 -40.99 9.33 -2.61
CA VAL A 44 -40.98 10.25 -3.77
C VAL A 44 -39.94 11.34 -3.59
N VAL A 45 -39.92 12.00 -2.42
CA VAL A 45 -38.98 13.08 -2.10
C VAL A 45 -37.53 12.56 -2.16
N GLY A 46 -37.27 11.41 -1.55
CA GLY A 46 -35.95 10.79 -1.56
C GLY A 46 -35.47 10.44 -2.97
N ALA A 47 -36.36 9.88 -3.81
CA ALA A 47 -36.05 9.56 -5.20
C ALA A 47 -35.68 10.80 -6.02
N VAL A 48 -36.52 11.84 -5.95
CA VAL A 48 -36.30 13.10 -6.68
C VAL A 48 -35.03 13.79 -6.18
N ALA A 49 -34.85 13.87 -4.86
CA ALA A 49 -33.68 14.53 -4.27
C ALA A 49 -32.38 13.84 -4.69
N LEU A 50 -32.28 12.51 -4.60
CA LEU A 50 -31.04 11.82 -4.90
C LEU A 50 -30.74 11.75 -6.41
N ALA A 51 -31.77 11.66 -7.25
CA ALA A 51 -31.61 11.81 -8.70
C ALA A 51 -31.12 13.22 -9.07
N ALA A 52 -31.67 14.27 -8.45
CA ALA A 52 -31.21 15.65 -8.66
C ALA A 52 -29.75 15.84 -8.18
N VAL A 53 -29.40 15.30 -7.02
CA VAL A 53 -28.03 15.30 -6.49
C VAL A 53 -27.06 14.63 -7.46
N ASP A 54 -27.41 13.46 -8.03
CA ASP A 54 -26.56 12.78 -9.01
C ASP A 54 -26.43 13.63 -10.28
N VAL A 55 -27.52 14.14 -10.85
CA VAL A 55 -27.49 15.00 -12.05
C VAL A 55 -26.59 16.23 -11.83
N VAL A 56 -26.73 16.93 -10.71
CA VAL A 56 -25.88 18.08 -10.38
C VAL A 56 -24.42 17.66 -10.19
N ALA A 57 -24.15 16.55 -9.49
CA ALA A 57 -22.79 16.08 -9.29
C ALA A 57 -22.12 15.68 -10.62
N ARG A 58 -22.85 15.01 -11.53
CA ARG A 58 -22.36 14.57 -12.83
C ARG A 58 -22.19 15.69 -13.84
N THR A 59 -22.98 16.76 -13.74
CA THR A 59 -22.83 17.93 -14.61
C THR A 59 -21.61 18.77 -14.22
N LEU A 60 -21.24 18.78 -12.94
CA LEU A 60 -20.05 19.46 -12.43
C LEU A 60 -18.78 18.59 -12.49
N GLN A 61 -18.91 17.29 -12.70
CA GLN A 61 -17.80 16.33 -12.74
C GLN A 61 -16.94 16.52 -14.00
N LYS A 62 -15.62 16.70 -13.81
CA LYS A 62 -14.66 16.73 -14.92
C LYS A 62 -14.31 15.31 -15.40
N PRO A 63 -13.74 15.16 -16.61
CA PRO A 63 -13.16 13.89 -17.04
C PRO A 63 -12.20 13.34 -15.98
N ASP A 64 -12.25 12.03 -15.75
CA ASP A 64 -11.35 11.27 -14.85
C ASP A 64 -11.38 11.66 -13.35
N GLU A 65 -12.30 12.53 -12.94
CA GLU A 65 -12.60 12.78 -11.53
C GLU A 65 -13.68 11.84 -10.99
N VAL A 66 -13.70 11.57 -9.68
CA VAL A 66 -14.85 10.92 -9.02
C VAL A 66 -15.93 11.96 -8.68
N PRO A 67 -17.21 11.56 -8.51
CA PRO A 67 -18.26 12.49 -8.10
C PRO A 67 -17.90 13.28 -6.84
N ALA A 68 -18.39 14.52 -6.78
CA ALA A 68 -18.10 15.46 -5.69
C ALA A 68 -18.36 14.85 -4.30
N LEU A 69 -17.57 15.25 -3.30
CA LEU A 69 -17.65 14.66 -1.97
C LEU A 69 -19.04 14.78 -1.34
N TRP A 70 -19.71 15.94 -1.49
CA TRP A 70 -21.03 16.18 -0.92
C TRP A 70 -22.07 15.20 -1.47
N SER A 71 -22.06 14.91 -2.78
CA SER A 71 -23.01 13.97 -3.38
C SER A 71 -22.76 12.55 -2.88
N ARG A 72 -21.49 12.14 -2.75
CA ARG A 72 -21.11 10.84 -2.18
C ARG A 72 -21.54 10.70 -0.71
N ILE A 73 -21.50 11.78 0.07
CA ILE A 73 -21.98 11.78 1.46
C ILE A 73 -23.50 11.55 1.50
N VAL A 74 -24.26 12.27 0.67
CA VAL A 74 -25.72 12.11 0.61
C VAL A 74 -26.11 10.69 0.16
N VAL A 75 -25.47 10.16 -0.88
CA VAL A 75 -25.69 8.77 -1.34
C VAL A 75 -25.38 7.76 -0.23
N SER A 76 -24.28 7.95 0.51
CA SER A 76 -23.93 7.06 1.63
C SER A 76 -24.97 7.08 2.75
N ALA A 77 -25.54 8.25 3.04
CA ALA A 77 -26.60 8.39 4.03
C ALA A 77 -27.90 7.70 3.58
N ALA A 78 -28.25 7.83 2.30
CA ALA A 78 -29.41 7.16 1.73
C ALA A 78 -29.24 5.62 1.71
N LEU A 79 -28.03 5.12 1.44
CA LEU A 79 -27.73 3.69 1.47
C LEU A 79 -27.78 3.08 2.88
N VAL A 80 -27.34 3.82 3.90
CA VAL A 80 -27.33 3.30 5.28
C VAL A 80 -28.71 3.35 5.94
N ALA A 81 -29.60 4.26 5.50
CA ALA A 81 -30.90 4.44 6.14
C ALA A 81 -31.77 3.16 6.16
N PRO A 82 -31.90 2.37 5.06
CA PRO A 82 -32.60 1.09 5.08
C PRO A 82 -31.96 0.07 6.02
N LEU A 83 -30.63 0.04 6.13
CA LEU A 83 -29.92 -0.84 7.06
C LEU A 83 -30.23 -0.45 8.50
N GLY A 84 -30.20 0.85 8.82
CA GLY A 84 -30.58 1.37 10.14
C GLY A 84 -32.02 1.04 10.50
N TRP A 85 -32.95 1.18 9.56
CA TRP A 85 -34.35 0.77 9.75
C TRP A 85 -34.48 -0.73 10.02
N LEU A 86 -33.81 -1.57 9.22
CA LEU A 86 -33.86 -3.02 9.35
C LEU A 86 -33.29 -3.48 10.70
N VAL A 87 -32.15 -2.92 11.11
CA VAL A 87 -31.56 -3.18 12.44
C VAL A 87 -32.55 -2.79 13.55
N GLY A 88 -33.15 -1.61 13.47
CA GLY A 88 -34.18 -1.18 14.42
C GLY A 88 -35.35 -2.14 14.52
N ARG A 89 -35.86 -2.60 13.37
CA ARG A 89 -36.99 -3.52 13.29
C ARG A 89 -36.68 -4.91 13.85
N LEU A 90 -35.47 -5.42 13.64
CA LEU A 90 -35.10 -6.77 14.05
C LEU A 90 -34.58 -6.87 15.49
N THR A 91 -33.97 -5.81 16.02
CA THR A 91 -33.20 -5.90 17.27
C THR A 91 -33.75 -5.02 18.40
N GLY A 92 -34.59 -4.03 18.10
CA GLY A 92 -35.08 -3.07 19.10
C GLY A 92 -33.98 -2.21 19.74
N LEU A 93 -32.78 -2.16 19.14
CA LEU A 93 -31.65 -1.42 19.68
C LEU A 93 -31.92 0.09 19.71
N GLY A 94 -31.49 0.73 20.80
CA GLY A 94 -31.66 2.17 21.00
C GLY A 94 -30.74 3.03 20.12
N PRO A 95 -31.00 4.35 20.06
CA PRO A 95 -30.26 5.31 19.23
C PRO A 95 -28.74 5.24 19.38
N ILE A 96 -28.22 5.13 20.60
CA ILE A 96 -26.77 5.09 20.87
C ILE A 96 -26.13 3.86 20.19
N VAL A 97 -26.73 2.68 20.33
CA VAL A 97 -26.17 1.44 19.79
C VAL A 97 -26.22 1.46 18.26
N VAL A 98 -27.32 1.92 17.66
CA VAL A 98 -27.41 2.06 16.19
C VAL A 98 -26.39 3.07 15.67
N GLY A 99 -26.20 4.19 16.38
CA GLY A 99 -25.14 5.16 16.07
C GLY A 99 -23.75 4.51 16.11
N VAL A 100 -23.43 3.75 17.16
CA VAL A 100 -22.16 3.00 17.27
C VAL A 100 -21.96 2.06 16.10
N LEU A 101 -22.97 1.26 15.73
CA LEU A 101 -22.88 0.30 14.63
C LEU A 101 -22.70 0.99 13.27
N ALA A 102 -23.48 2.04 12.99
CA ALA A 102 -23.35 2.82 11.77
C ALA A 102 -21.98 3.49 11.69
N GLY A 103 -21.51 4.07 12.80
CA GLY A 103 -20.19 4.65 12.95
C GLY A 103 -19.06 3.64 12.73
N ALA A 104 -19.18 2.44 13.30
CA ALA A 104 -18.23 1.34 13.10
C ALA A 104 -18.13 0.95 11.62
N LEU A 105 -19.28 0.81 10.95
CA LEU A 105 -19.35 0.48 9.52
C LEU A 105 -18.58 1.49 8.67
N VAL A 106 -18.86 2.79 8.82
CA VAL A 106 -18.15 3.83 8.04
C VAL A 106 -16.70 4.04 8.47
N GLY A 107 -16.39 3.79 9.73
CA GLY A 107 -15.03 3.78 10.26
C GLY A 107 -14.16 2.71 9.59
N LEU A 108 -14.68 1.48 9.50
CA LEU A 108 -14.03 0.34 8.85
C LEU A 108 -13.79 0.59 7.36
N LEU A 109 -14.79 1.13 6.65
CA LEU A 109 -14.65 1.50 5.24
C LEU A 109 -13.60 2.59 4.99
N GLY A 110 -13.23 3.35 6.02
CA GLY A 110 -12.20 4.39 5.94
C GLY A 110 -10.76 3.87 5.91
N ILE A 111 -10.53 2.58 6.21
CA ILE A 111 -9.25 1.83 6.25
C ILE A 111 -8.22 2.37 7.28
N ARG A 112 -8.19 3.67 7.57
CA ARG A 112 -7.27 4.26 8.57
C ARG A 112 -7.68 3.85 9.99
N PRO A 113 -6.74 3.39 10.85
CA PRO A 113 -7.03 3.04 12.24
C PRO A 113 -7.73 4.16 13.02
N HIS A 114 -7.31 5.41 12.82
CA HIS A 114 -7.96 6.58 13.41
C HIS A 114 -9.46 6.70 13.05
N LYS A 115 -9.84 6.35 11.82
CA LYS A 115 -11.23 6.37 11.35
C LYS A 115 -12.03 5.21 11.95
N VAL A 116 -11.40 4.04 12.08
CA VAL A 116 -12.00 2.85 12.71
C VAL A 116 -12.37 3.11 14.18
N VAL A 117 -11.50 3.80 14.92
CA VAL A 117 -11.76 4.17 16.33
C VAL A 117 -12.74 5.33 16.44
N LEU A 118 -12.59 6.37 15.60
CA LEU A 118 -13.46 7.54 15.64
C LEU A 118 -14.92 7.20 15.30
N GLY A 119 -15.15 6.26 14.38
CA GLY A 119 -16.49 5.90 13.91
C GLY A 119 -17.46 5.56 15.04
N PRO A 120 -17.20 4.50 15.84
CA PRO A 120 -18.02 4.12 16.98
C PRO A 120 -18.23 5.25 18.00
N LEU A 121 -17.18 6.01 18.33
CA LEU A 121 -17.23 7.08 19.33
C LEU A 121 -18.12 8.24 18.87
N LEU A 122 -17.93 8.67 17.62
CA LEU A 122 -18.75 9.73 17.01
C LEU A 122 -20.20 9.26 16.83
N GLY A 123 -20.39 7.99 16.44
CA GLY A 123 -21.70 7.37 16.35
C GLY A 123 -22.45 7.32 17.68
N ALA A 124 -21.77 6.97 18.78
CA ALA A 124 -22.35 7.01 20.12
C ALA A 124 -22.81 8.43 20.49
N GLY A 125 -21.97 9.44 20.22
CA GLY A 125 -22.28 10.84 20.47
C GLY A 125 -23.49 11.34 19.67
N VAL A 126 -23.56 11.00 18.38
CA VAL A 126 -24.72 11.32 17.52
C VAL A 126 -25.99 10.64 18.03
N GLY A 127 -25.92 9.35 18.35
CA GLY A 127 -27.07 8.61 18.88
C GLY A 127 -27.57 9.16 20.21
N TRP A 128 -26.66 9.55 21.11
CA TRP A 128 -27.00 10.19 22.38
C TRP A 128 -27.65 11.56 22.15
N ALA A 129 -27.05 12.42 21.34
CA ALA A 129 -27.56 13.76 21.08
C ALA A 129 -28.95 13.74 20.42
N LEU A 130 -29.15 12.89 19.40
CA LEU A 130 -30.45 12.75 18.74
C LEU A 130 -31.51 12.15 19.67
N GLY A 131 -31.15 11.17 20.49
CA GLY A 131 -32.06 10.60 21.48
C GLY A 131 -32.48 11.60 22.57
N ALA A 132 -31.58 12.50 22.95
CA ALA A 132 -31.86 13.56 23.93
C ALA A 132 -32.73 14.69 23.37
N ILE A 133 -32.50 15.09 22.11
CA ILE A 133 -33.22 16.20 21.46
C ILE A 133 -34.57 15.74 20.92
N TRP A 134 -34.65 14.51 20.42
CA TRP A 134 -35.84 13.95 19.78
C TRP A 134 -36.21 12.62 20.43
N GLY A 135 -37.07 12.70 21.46
CA GLY A 135 -37.67 11.53 22.08
C GLY A 135 -38.40 10.68 21.03
N GLY A 136 -37.93 9.44 20.83
CA GLY A 136 -38.48 8.54 19.82
C GLY A 136 -37.94 8.73 18.40
N VAL A 137 -36.75 9.32 18.23
CA VAL A 137 -36.10 9.45 16.91
C VAL A 137 -36.04 8.10 16.17
N PRO A 138 -36.45 8.04 14.89
CA PRO A 138 -36.30 6.81 14.11
C PRO A 138 -34.83 6.42 13.98
N VAL A 139 -34.47 5.18 14.30
CA VAL A 139 -33.07 4.74 14.27
C VAL A 139 -32.44 4.77 12.87
N ALA A 140 -33.25 4.74 11.81
CA ALA A 140 -32.82 5.00 10.43
C ALA A 140 -32.23 6.41 10.26
N VAL A 141 -32.84 7.41 10.93
CA VAL A 141 -32.34 8.79 10.95
C VAL A 141 -31.01 8.84 11.70
N VAL A 142 -30.90 8.14 12.84
CA VAL A 142 -29.64 8.07 13.61
C VAL A 142 -28.50 7.49 12.78
N ALA A 143 -28.74 6.38 12.06
CA ALA A 143 -27.75 5.79 11.17
C ALA A 143 -27.34 6.75 10.04
N ALA A 144 -28.31 7.37 9.36
CA ALA A 144 -28.05 8.32 8.27
C ALA A 144 -27.27 9.55 8.74
N VAL A 145 -27.70 10.18 9.83
CA VAL A 145 -27.01 11.34 10.42
C VAL A 145 -25.61 10.97 10.89
N THR A 146 -25.43 9.80 11.51
CA THR A 146 -24.10 9.32 11.91
C THR A 146 -23.16 9.23 10.72
N VAL A 147 -23.61 8.67 9.58
CA VAL A 147 -22.80 8.59 8.36
C VAL A 147 -22.50 9.97 7.78
N VAL A 148 -23.46 10.89 7.76
CA VAL A 148 -23.23 12.27 7.29
C VAL A 148 -22.19 12.97 8.17
N VAL A 149 -22.39 12.99 9.49
CA VAL A 149 -21.50 13.65 10.44
C VAL A 149 -20.11 13.01 10.39
N PHE A 150 -20.03 11.68 10.37
CA PHE A 150 -18.76 10.97 10.27
C PHE A 150 -18.02 11.34 8.99
N ARG A 151 -18.67 11.25 7.82
CA ARG A 151 -18.00 11.52 6.54
C ARG A 151 -17.60 12.99 6.40
N ALA A 152 -18.42 13.92 6.89
CA ALA A 152 -18.09 15.34 6.92
C ALA A 152 -16.90 15.63 7.84
N ALA A 153 -16.94 15.16 9.10
CA ALA A 153 -15.83 15.29 10.05
C ALA A 153 -14.56 14.61 9.51
N SER A 154 -14.70 13.43 8.92
CA SER A 154 -13.59 12.66 8.35
C SER A 154 -12.92 13.40 7.20
N ALA A 155 -13.69 14.08 6.35
CA ALA A 155 -13.15 14.90 5.27
C ALA A 155 -12.46 16.17 5.77
N LEU A 156 -12.93 16.75 6.88
CA LEU A 156 -12.32 17.93 7.48
C LEU A 156 -11.03 17.61 8.24
N VAL A 157 -11.00 16.49 8.96
CA VAL A 157 -9.89 16.09 9.83
C VAL A 157 -8.81 15.30 9.09
N PHE A 158 -9.19 14.44 8.14
CA PHE A 158 -8.26 13.55 7.42
C PHE A 158 -8.10 13.96 5.95
N ARG A 159 -7.57 15.17 5.72
CA ARG A 159 -7.47 15.78 4.39
C ARG A 159 -6.45 15.11 3.47
N ASP A 160 -5.37 14.58 4.02
CA ASP A 160 -4.27 14.05 3.20
C ASP A 160 -4.66 12.75 2.51
N ALA A 161 -4.58 12.70 1.18
CA ALA A 161 -4.78 11.48 0.43
C ALA A 161 -3.75 10.43 0.84
N GLN A 162 -4.17 9.19 1.13
CA GLN A 162 -3.24 8.09 1.44
C GLN A 162 -2.85 7.32 0.18
N VAL A 163 -3.71 7.39 -0.82
CA VAL A 163 -3.46 6.91 -2.18
C VAL A 163 -3.99 7.99 -3.12
N SER A 164 -3.19 8.38 -4.12
CA SER A 164 -3.60 9.30 -5.18
C SER A 164 -3.18 8.75 -6.53
N LEU A 165 -3.99 8.99 -7.56
CA LEU A 165 -3.56 8.79 -8.94
C LEU A 165 -2.41 9.76 -9.22
N LEU A 166 -1.26 9.24 -9.58
CA LEU A 166 -0.08 10.02 -9.90
C LEU A 166 -0.05 10.33 -11.40
N ALA A 167 -0.23 9.29 -12.20
CA ALA A 167 -0.21 9.35 -13.65
C ALA A 167 -1.07 8.20 -14.21
N GLU A 168 -1.68 8.43 -15.36
CA GLU A 168 -2.44 7.44 -16.10
C GLU A 168 -1.91 7.41 -17.52
N ASP A 169 -1.74 6.20 -18.05
CA ASP A 169 -1.34 5.97 -19.43
C ASP A 169 -0.09 6.77 -19.82
N VAL A 170 1.03 6.58 -19.11
CA VAL A 170 2.31 7.27 -19.36
C VAL A 170 3.42 6.29 -19.77
N ASP A 171 4.48 6.81 -20.41
CA ASP A 171 5.65 6.01 -20.73
C ASP A 171 6.46 5.72 -19.45
N PRO A 172 7.05 4.53 -19.28
CA PRO A 172 7.99 4.26 -18.19
C PRO A 172 9.11 5.29 -18.02
N ALA A 173 9.59 5.89 -19.11
CA ALA A 173 10.64 6.91 -19.06
C ALA A 173 10.22 8.19 -18.33
N ASP A 174 8.92 8.49 -18.28
CA ASP A 174 8.36 9.66 -17.58
C ASP A 174 8.31 9.45 -16.05
N LEU A 175 8.44 8.21 -15.59
CA LEU A 175 8.43 7.84 -14.17
C LEU A 175 9.72 7.08 -13.80
N PRO A 176 10.91 7.69 -13.92
CA PRO A 176 12.19 6.98 -13.72
C PRO A 176 12.41 6.47 -12.29
N PHE A 177 11.60 6.94 -11.34
CA PHE A 177 11.61 6.52 -9.95
C PHE A 177 10.86 5.21 -9.70
N VAL A 178 9.97 4.76 -10.60
CA VAL A 178 9.28 3.47 -10.46
C VAL A 178 10.06 2.35 -11.14
N VAL A 179 9.89 1.11 -10.68
CA VAL A 179 10.49 -0.09 -11.27
C VAL A 179 9.39 -0.95 -11.89
N PRO A 180 9.03 -0.74 -13.17
CA PRO A 180 7.87 -1.36 -13.82
C PRO A 180 8.20 -2.77 -14.35
N LEU A 181 8.71 -3.63 -13.46
CA LEU A 181 9.02 -5.02 -13.75
C LEU A 181 7.96 -5.89 -13.06
N GLU A 182 6.83 -6.09 -13.71
CA GLU A 182 5.72 -6.88 -13.18
C GLU A 182 5.96 -8.39 -13.29
N ALA A 183 5.23 -9.18 -12.51
CA ALA A 183 5.12 -10.62 -12.75
C ALA A 183 4.06 -10.91 -13.81
N ARG A 184 4.37 -11.82 -14.73
CA ARG A 184 3.43 -12.29 -15.76
C ARG A 184 2.57 -13.46 -15.29
N THR A 185 2.92 -14.04 -14.15
CA THR A 185 2.21 -15.14 -13.51
C THR A 185 1.46 -14.64 -12.27
N ARG A 186 0.51 -15.43 -11.77
CA ARG A 186 -0.22 -15.10 -10.53
C ARG A 186 0.64 -15.26 -9.27
N TYR A 187 1.72 -16.02 -9.35
CA TYR A 187 2.60 -16.34 -8.24
C TYR A 187 4.03 -15.98 -8.61
N VAL A 188 4.62 -15.04 -7.89
CA VAL A 188 5.96 -14.49 -8.19
C VAL A 188 7.04 -15.54 -7.91
N GLY A 189 7.12 -16.01 -6.67
CA GLY A 189 8.05 -17.08 -6.29
C GLY A 189 9.54 -16.75 -6.44
N THR A 190 10.38 -17.72 -6.11
CA THR A 190 11.85 -17.63 -6.26
C THR A 190 12.32 -17.75 -7.73
N GLY A 191 11.42 -18.13 -8.65
CA GLY A 191 11.69 -18.27 -10.08
C GLY A 191 11.52 -16.99 -10.90
N TYR A 192 10.95 -15.92 -10.32
CA TYR A 192 10.61 -14.68 -11.02
C TYR A 192 11.75 -14.10 -11.88
N VAL A 193 12.97 -14.00 -11.33
CA VAL A 193 14.10 -13.37 -12.04
C VAL A 193 14.47 -14.15 -13.31
N ARG A 194 14.32 -15.48 -13.29
CA ARG A 194 14.54 -16.33 -14.47
C ARG A 194 13.50 -16.07 -15.55
N GLU A 195 12.23 -15.96 -15.16
CA GLU A 195 11.14 -15.63 -16.09
C GLU A 195 11.33 -14.23 -16.69
N LEU A 196 11.74 -13.27 -15.85
CA LEU A 196 12.03 -11.90 -16.27
C LEU A 196 13.17 -11.86 -17.30
N ALA A 197 14.21 -12.69 -17.14
CA ALA A 197 15.30 -12.77 -18.11
C ALA A 197 14.81 -13.15 -19.52
N THR A 198 13.85 -14.07 -19.62
CA THR A 198 13.23 -14.42 -20.91
C THR A 198 12.44 -13.25 -21.51
N VAL A 199 11.80 -12.43 -20.68
CA VAL A 199 11.07 -11.24 -21.13
C VAL A 199 12.02 -10.14 -21.62
N LEU A 200 13.14 -9.94 -20.92
CA LEU A 200 14.13 -8.92 -21.26
C LEU A 200 15.10 -9.37 -22.36
N GLY A 201 15.12 -10.66 -22.70
CA GLY A 201 16.09 -11.23 -23.63
C GLY A 201 17.52 -11.24 -23.09
N GLY A 202 17.68 -11.31 -21.75
CA GLY A 202 18.97 -11.32 -21.08
C GLY A 202 19.38 -12.68 -20.53
N ASP A 203 20.67 -12.81 -20.19
CA ASP A 203 21.22 -14.06 -19.65
C ASP A 203 21.00 -14.11 -18.13
N TYR A 204 20.38 -15.20 -17.67
CA TYR A 204 20.07 -15.41 -16.25
C TYR A 204 21.22 -16.11 -15.53
N HIS A 205 21.66 -15.50 -14.42
CA HIS A 205 22.66 -16.06 -13.52
C HIS A 205 22.09 -16.19 -12.10
N PRO A 206 21.90 -17.43 -11.59
CA PRO A 206 21.42 -17.65 -10.23
C PRO A 206 22.55 -17.43 -9.21
N ALA A 207 22.20 -16.91 -8.03
CA ALA A 207 23.09 -16.83 -6.87
C ALA A 207 24.50 -16.27 -7.18
N THR A 208 24.56 -15.16 -7.91
CA THR A 208 25.81 -14.54 -8.37
C THR A 208 26.71 -14.21 -7.17
N PRO A 209 27.96 -14.73 -7.13
CA PRO A 209 28.87 -14.48 -6.02
C PRO A 209 29.40 -13.05 -6.07
N ASP A 210 29.85 -12.56 -4.92
CA ASP A 210 30.53 -11.27 -4.75
C ASP A 210 29.83 -10.04 -5.34
N ILE A 211 28.51 -9.97 -5.21
CA ILE A 211 27.68 -8.90 -5.77
C ILE A 211 26.82 -8.24 -4.70
N GLY A 212 26.53 -6.96 -4.90
CA GLY A 212 25.65 -6.15 -4.09
C GLY A 212 24.29 -5.89 -4.71
N ILE A 213 23.40 -5.34 -3.89
CA ILE A 213 22.10 -4.82 -4.33
C ILE A 213 22.24 -3.55 -5.15
N VAL A 214 23.34 -2.81 -4.99
CA VAL A 214 23.72 -1.69 -5.86
C VAL A 214 25.08 -1.95 -6.50
N ALA A 215 25.34 -1.35 -7.66
CA ALA A 215 26.63 -1.47 -8.33
C ALA A 215 27.71 -0.65 -7.62
N SER A 216 27.38 0.59 -7.27
CA SER A 216 28.24 1.48 -6.50
C SER A 216 27.40 2.40 -5.64
N LEU A 217 27.86 2.68 -4.42
CA LEU A 217 27.26 3.70 -3.57
C LEU A 217 27.48 5.12 -4.12
N ASP A 218 28.45 5.30 -5.05
CA ASP A 218 28.71 6.59 -5.69
C ASP A 218 27.53 7.06 -6.56
N ASP A 219 26.71 6.13 -7.07
CA ASP A 219 25.49 6.45 -7.81
C ASP A 219 24.47 7.20 -6.96
N LEU A 220 24.58 7.09 -5.62
CA LEU A 220 23.72 7.75 -4.65
C LEU A 220 24.19 9.15 -4.26
N ALA A 221 25.37 9.58 -4.72
CA ALA A 221 25.93 10.88 -4.38
C ALA A 221 24.99 12.04 -4.75
N GLY A 222 24.88 13.02 -3.86
CA GLY A 222 24.10 14.22 -4.11
C GLY A 222 24.36 15.31 -3.07
N PRO A 223 23.69 16.47 -3.18
CA PRO A 223 23.94 17.61 -2.30
C PRO A 223 23.73 17.34 -0.81
N ALA A 224 22.99 16.30 -0.45
CA ALA A 224 22.68 15.92 0.92
C ALA A 224 23.37 14.62 1.37
N PHE A 225 24.14 13.95 0.50
CA PHE A 225 24.76 12.67 0.80
C PHE A 225 26.08 12.49 0.05
N ALA A 226 27.16 12.29 0.83
CA ALA A 226 28.50 12.02 0.34
C ALA A 226 28.88 10.55 0.63
N PRO A 227 28.95 9.68 -0.38
CA PRO A 227 29.23 8.24 -0.18
C PRO A 227 30.58 7.96 0.49
N GLY A 228 31.57 8.84 0.30
CA GLY A 228 32.89 8.71 0.93
C GLY A 228 32.91 8.89 2.45
N GLU A 229 31.83 9.42 3.04
CA GLU A 229 31.68 9.58 4.50
C GLU A 229 31.06 8.34 5.18
N VAL A 230 30.61 7.36 4.39
CA VAL A 230 29.99 6.13 4.90
C VAL A 230 31.04 5.15 5.41
N ASP A 231 30.79 4.50 6.55
CA ASP A 231 31.66 3.45 7.10
C ASP A 231 31.91 2.37 6.03
N PRO A 232 33.17 1.98 5.78
CA PRO A 232 33.52 1.02 4.74
C PRO A 232 32.75 -0.31 4.83
N ARG A 233 32.36 -0.75 6.02
CA ARG A 233 31.57 -1.99 6.21
C ARG A 233 30.12 -1.82 5.75
N VAL A 234 29.54 -0.64 5.96
CA VAL A 234 28.20 -0.30 5.44
C VAL A 234 28.27 -0.24 3.91
N ARG A 235 29.30 0.40 3.35
CA ARG A 235 29.54 0.41 1.91
C ARG A 235 29.69 -1.00 1.33
N GLU A 236 30.54 -1.82 1.94
CA GLU A 236 30.77 -3.22 1.52
C GLU A 236 29.46 -4.01 1.53
N PHE A 237 28.57 -3.80 2.49
CA PHE A 237 27.28 -4.48 2.52
C PHE A 237 26.38 -4.13 1.33
N TYR A 238 26.33 -2.86 0.91
CA TYR A 238 25.51 -2.45 -0.23
C TYR A 238 26.10 -2.90 -1.57
N GLU A 239 27.43 -2.84 -1.72
CA GLU A 239 28.14 -3.16 -2.97
C GLU A 239 28.49 -4.66 -3.10
N HIS A 240 28.51 -5.41 -1.98
CA HIS A 240 28.83 -6.84 -1.92
C HIS A 240 27.94 -7.62 -0.92
N THR A 241 26.64 -7.38 -0.97
CA THR A 241 25.62 -7.98 -0.10
C THR A 241 25.73 -9.51 0.02
N THR A 242 26.13 -10.23 -1.05
CA THR A 242 26.23 -11.69 -1.01
C THR A 242 27.36 -12.21 -0.10
N ARG A 243 28.29 -11.36 0.33
CA ARG A 243 29.30 -11.67 1.37
C ARG A 243 28.72 -11.79 2.78
N PHE A 244 27.46 -11.41 2.98
CA PHE A 244 26.83 -11.38 4.31
C PHE A 244 25.70 -12.41 4.44
N THR A 245 25.53 -12.96 5.63
CA THR A 245 24.29 -13.59 6.10
C THR A 245 23.52 -12.60 6.96
N LEU A 246 22.19 -12.69 6.94
CA LEU A 246 21.31 -11.76 7.64
C LEU A 246 20.40 -12.52 8.59
N ASP A 247 20.45 -12.16 9.87
CA ASP A 247 19.46 -12.56 10.86
C ASP A 247 18.41 -11.46 11.01
N ILE A 248 17.12 -11.83 11.04
CA ILE A 248 16.01 -10.87 11.04
C ILE A 248 15.11 -11.09 12.25
N VAL A 249 15.03 -10.13 13.15
CA VAL A 249 14.10 -10.15 14.28
C VAL A 249 12.95 -9.17 14.01
N PRO A 250 11.74 -9.66 13.69
CA PRO A 250 10.59 -8.79 13.46
C PRO A 250 9.95 -8.32 14.77
N GLU A 251 9.72 -7.02 14.89
CA GLU A 251 9.02 -6.39 16.00
C GLU A 251 7.69 -5.78 15.51
N TRP A 252 6.61 -6.57 15.63
CA TRP A 252 5.27 -6.16 15.26
C TRP A 252 4.54 -5.44 16.40
N ARG A 253 3.91 -4.30 16.10
CA ARG A 253 2.93 -3.69 17.01
C ARG A 253 1.69 -4.57 17.16
N LEU A 254 1.20 -4.70 18.39
CA LEU A 254 0.10 -5.62 18.72
C LEU A 254 -1.19 -5.34 17.93
N TRP A 255 -1.50 -4.07 17.65
CA TRP A 255 -2.73 -3.67 16.97
C TRP A 255 -2.80 -4.13 15.50
N VAL A 256 -1.67 -4.45 14.85
CA VAL A 256 -1.63 -4.88 13.44
C VAL A 256 -1.68 -6.39 13.26
N ARG A 257 -1.24 -7.16 14.26
CA ARG A 257 -1.14 -8.62 14.18
C ARG A 257 -2.38 -9.34 13.62
N PRO A 258 -3.63 -9.06 14.05
CA PRO A 258 -4.79 -9.77 13.52
C PRO A 258 -5.05 -9.43 12.04
N GLY A 259 -4.91 -8.16 11.66
CA GLY A 259 -5.08 -7.73 10.26
C GLY A 259 -4.00 -8.32 9.35
N TYR A 260 -2.76 -8.39 9.85
CA TYR A 260 -1.66 -9.00 9.10
C TYR A 260 -1.83 -10.50 8.90
N LEU A 261 -2.37 -11.25 9.88
CA LEU A 261 -2.68 -12.68 9.68
C LEU A 261 -3.66 -12.90 8.52
N LEU A 262 -4.68 -12.05 8.41
CA LEU A 262 -5.64 -12.08 7.32
C LEU A 262 -4.98 -11.73 5.99
N TYR A 263 -4.23 -10.62 5.94
CA TYR A 263 -3.46 -10.21 4.76
C TYR A 263 -2.50 -11.30 4.30
N ARG A 264 -1.75 -11.90 5.23
CA ARG A 264 -0.78 -12.95 4.95
C ARG A 264 -1.43 -14.16 4.29
N THR A 265 -2.58 -14.58 4.81
CA THR A 265 -3.29 -15.78 4.35
C THR A 265 -3.99 -15.56 3.01
N LEU A 266 -4.62 -14.39 2.84
CA LEU A 266 -5.47 -14.10 1.67
C LEU A 266 -4.72 -13.44 0.52
N VAL A 267 -3.61 -12.76 0.79
CA VAL A 267 -2.89 -11.96 -0.21
C VAL A 267 -1.44 -12.42 -0.31
N ALA A 268 -0.64 -12.30 0.75
CA ALA A 268 0.83 -12.48 0.65
C ALA A 268 1.23 -13.88 0.17
N ARG A 269 0.67 -14.93 0.79
CA ARG A 269 0.98 -16.32 0.45
C ARG A 269 0.51 -16.72 -0.96
N PRO A 270 -0.76 -16.47 -1.36
CA PRO A 270 -1.20 -16.76 -2.73
C PRO A 270 -0.41 -16.01 -3.81
N LEU A 271 0.12 -14.83 -3.48
CA LEU A 271 0.90 -13.99 -4.40
C LEU A 271 2.38 -14.41 -4.49
N GLY A 272 2.92 -15.05 -3.44
CA GLY A 272 4.33 -15.35 -3.30
C GLY A 272 5.20 -14.11 -3.01
N GLN A 273 4.63 -13.11 -2.33
CA GLN A 273 5.28 -11.83 -2.04
C GLN A 273 4.89 -11.24 -0.69
N ALA A 274 5.76 -10.41 -0.12
CA ALA A 274 5.53 -9.67 1.13
C ALA A 274 5.10 -10.54 2.34
N ASN A 275 5.60 -11.77 2.42
CA ASN A 275 5.31 -12.74 3.48
C ASN A 275 6.32 -12.61 4.64
N VAL A 276 6.37 -11.43 5.26
CA VAL A 276 7.31 -11.12 6.35
C VAL A 276 7.03 -12.00 7.58
N PRO A 277 8.06 -12.55 8.24
CA PRO A 277 7.90 -13.38 9.43
C PRO A 277 7.19 -12.65 10.58
N MET A 278 6.31 -13.37 11.28
CA MET A 278 5.51 -12.84 12.39
C MET A 278 6.13 -13.06 13.76
N ASN A 279 6.94 -14.12 13.89
CA ASN A 279 7.48 -14.57 15.18
C ASN A 279 8.94 -15.00 15.04
N GLN A 280 9.70 -14.89 16.14
CA GLN A 280 11.09 -15.37 16.21
C GLN A 280 11.23 -16.86 15.85
N ARG A 281 10.21 -17.69 16.11
CA ARG A 281 10.22 -19.11 15.70
C ARG A 281 10.26 -19.31 14.18
N GLU A 282 9.70 -18.38 13.40
CA GLU A 282 9.79 -18.42 11.94
C GLU A 282 11.17 -17.95 11.47
N THR A 283 11.78 -16.98 12.15
CA THR A 283 13.19 -16.61 11.91
C THR A 283 14.14 -17.78 12.17
N GLN A 284 13.88 -18.60 13.19
CA GLN A 284 14.68 -19.78 13.53
C GLN A 284 14.66 -20.89 12.45
N ARG A 285 13.75 -20.84 11.47
CA ARG A 285 13.71 -21.79 10.34
C ARG A 285 14.84 -21.55 9.32
N GLY A 286 15.62 -20.48 9.49
CA GLY A 286 16.68 -20.08 8.56
C GLY A 286 16.11 -19.36 7.33
N ILE A 287 16.81 -18.32 6.88
CA ILE A 287 16.45 -17.53 5.70
C ILE A 287 17.55 -17.71 4.66
N LEU A 288 17.18 -18.25 3.51
CA LEU A 288 18.06 -18.25 2.34
C LEU A 288 17.99 -16.87 1.69
N SER A 289 19.15 -16.28 1.45
CA SER A 289 19.30 -14.98 0.81
C SER A 289 20.27 -15.13 -0.36
N ARG A 290 19.80 -14.86 -1.57
CA ARG A 290 20.62 -14.87 -2.79
C ARG A 290 20.28 -13.71 -3.69
N ILE A 291 21.25 -13.28 -4.50
CA ILE A 291 21.05 -12.32 -5.57
C ILE A 291 21.15 -13.07 -6.89
N ASP A 292 20.07 -13.04 -7.66
CA ASP A 292 20.07 -13.50 -9.03
C ASP A 292 20.26 -12.27 -9.94
N THR A 293 21.01 -12.42 -11.02
CA THR A 293 21.26 -11.34 -11.97
C THR A 293 20.79 -11.66 -13.38
N ILE A 294 20.44 -10.61 -14.11
CA ILE A 294 20.23 -10.66 -15.56
C ILE A 294 21.30 -9.78 -16.20
N THR A 295 22.09 -10.36 -17.09
CA THR A 295 23.11 -9.62 -17.85
C THR A 295 22.66 -9.39 -19.29
N ARG A 296 23.11 -8.28 -19.88
CA ARG A 296 22.89 -8.00 -21.30
C ARG A 296 23.79 -8.93 -22.13
N PRO A 297 23.26 -9.59 -23.17
CA PRO A 297 24.07 -10.50 -24.01
C PRO A 297 25.20 -9.79 -24.77
N GLU A 298 25.03 -8.50 -25.08
CA GLU A 298 25.95 -7.72 -25.91
C GLU A 298 27.28 -7.41 -25.22
N ASP A 299 27.24 -7.04 -23.94
CA ASP A 299 28.40 -6.52 -23.20
C ASP A 299 28.62 -7.20 -21.84
N GLY A 300 27.74 -8.13 -21.45
CA GLY A 300 27.79 -8.84 -20.17
C GLY A 300 27.47 -7.95 -18.96
N THR A 301 27.00 -6.72 -19.16
CA THR A 301 26.70 -5.80 -18.05
C THR A 301 25.48 -6.26 -17.27
N VAL A 302 25.52 -6.12 -15.94
CA VAL A 302 24.41 -6.51 -15.06
C VAL A 302 23.26 -5.48 -15.19
N GLN A 303 22.22 -5.87 -15.91
CA GLN A 303 21.01 -5.08 -16.14
C GLN A 303 20.07 -5.12 -14.93
N VAL A 304 19.91 -6.29 -14.29
CA VAL A 304 18.98 -6.50 -13.17
C VAL A 304 19.67 -7.20 -12.01
N ARG A 305 19.40 -6.73 -10.79
CA ARG A 305 19.80 -7.35 -9.53
C ARG A 305 18.53 -7.72 -8.75
N GLY A 306 18.18 -9.00 -8.75
CA GLY A 306 17.04 -9.53 -8.01
C GLY A 306 17.45 -10.14 -6.69
N TRP A 307 17.14 -9.47 -5.59
CA TRP A 307 17.37 -10.00 -4.26
C TRP A 307 16.18 -10.86 -3.83
N ILE A 308 16.43 -12.16 -3.69
CA ILE A 308 15.44 -13.17 -3.32
C ILE A 308 15.71 -13.62 -1.89
N ARG A 309 14.65 -13.62 -1.07
CA ARG A 309 14.67 -14.26 0.25
C ARG A 309 13.57 -15.29 0.37
N SER A 310 13.90 -16.49 0.85
CA SER A 310 12.96 -17.58 1.10
C SER A 310 13.26 -18.29 2.42
N PHE A 311 12.28 -19.01 2.96
CA PHE A 311 12.48 -19.88 4.11
C PHE A 311 13.33 -21.09 3.72
N ALA A 312 14.37 -21.39 4.50
CA ALA A 312 15.38 -22.39 4.12
C ALA A 312 14.84 -23.83 4.00
N ASP A 313 13.78 -24.14 4.75
CA ASP A 313 13.20 -25.48 4.81
C ASP A 313 12.14 -25.76 3.72
N THR A 314 11.52 -24.72 3.18
CA THR A 314 10.34 -24.83 2.31
C THR A 314 10.49 -24.12 0.97
N ASP A 315 11.53 -23.30 0.81
CA ASP A 315 11.71 -22.34 -0.28
C ASP A 315 10.50 -21.40 -0.49
N GLU A 316 9.60 -21.29 0.50
CA GLU A 316 8.48 -20.35 0.48
C GLU A 316 9.06 -18.92 0.44
N PRO A 317 8.74 -18.11 -0.58
CA PRO A 317 9.32 -16.77 -0.74
C PRO A 317 8.83 -15.85 0.38
N ILE A 318 9.76 -15.11 0.96
CA ILE A 318 9.48 -14.00 1.87
C ILE A 318 9.20 -12.76 1.03
N TYR A 319 10.15 -12.41 0.15
CA TYR A 319 9.95 -11.43 -0.91
C TYR A 319 11.05 -11.53 -1.99
N VAL A 320 10.74 -10.98 -3.15
CA VAL A 320 11.69 -10.72 -4.24
C VAL A 320 11.71 -9.22 -4.51
N GLY A 321 12.89 -8.60 -4.50
CA GLY A 321 13.04 -7.18 -4.78
C GLY A 321 14.03 -6.96 -5.93
N ILE A 322 13.64 -6.16 -6.92
CA ILE A 322 14.55 -5.69 -7.97
C ILE A 322 15.12 -4.35 -7.57
N TYR A 323 16.42 -4.30 -7.32
CA TYR A 323 17.11 -3.10 -6.90
C TYR A 323 17.69 -2.38 -8.12
N THR A 324 17.44 -1.08 -8.17
CA THR A 324 18.04 -0.17 -9.15
C THR A 324 18.44 1.14 -8.47
N THR A 325 19.38 1.83 -9.08
CA THR A 325 19.76 3.19 -8.72
C THR A 325 19.40 4.10 -9.88
N TYR A 326 18.85 5.27 -9.56
CA TYR A 326 18.61 6.30 -10.57
C TYR A 326 18.98 7.67 -10.03
N ARG A 327 19.20 8.61 -10.95
CA ARG A 327 19.60 9.98 -10.62
C ARG A 327 18.59 10.96 -11.18
N HIS A 328 18.26 11.98 -10.40
CA HIS A 328 17.38 13.08 -10.81
C HIS A 328 17.86 14.38 -10.15
N GLU A 329 17.99 15.45 -10.95
CA GLU A 329 18.46 16.77 -10.50
C GLU A 329 19.72 16.73 -9.61
N GLY A 330 20.70 15.91 -10.01
CA GLY A 330 21.98 15.77 -9.29
C GLY A 330 21.92 14.98 -7.97
N ARG A 331 20.77 14.38 -7.64
CA ARG A 331 20.58 13.48 -6.49
C ARG A 331 20.47 12.04 -6.97
N GLY A 332 21.05 11.11 -6.21
CA GLY A 332 20.86 9.68 -6.43
C GLY A 332 19.81 9.10 -5.48
N TYR A 333 19.15 8.04 -5.93
CA TYR A 333 18.09 7.34 -5.22
C TYR A 333 18.24 5.83 -5.41
N VAL A 334 17.76 5.06 -4.44
CA VAL A 334 17.59 3.62 -4.58
C VAL A 334 16.11 3.33 -4.80
N SER A 335 15.76 2.68 -5.89
CA SER A 335 14.41 2.17 -6.12
C SER A 335 14.39 0.65 -6.03
N VAL A 336 13.39 0.12 -5.34
CA VAL A 336 13.18 -1.32 -5.19
C VAL A 336 11.80 -1.68 -5.70
N GLY A 337 11.76 -2.45 -6.79
CA GLY A 337 10.53 -3.00 -7.35
C GLY A 337 10.16 -4.33 -6.72
N PHE A 338 8.97 -4.41 -6.14
CA PHE A 338 8.34 -5.65 -5.69
C PHE A 338 7.32 -6.08 -6.74
N PRO A 339 7.64 -7.07 -7.59
CA PRO A 339 6.76 -7.51 -8.66
C PRO A 339 5.44 -8.06 -8.13
N LEU A 340 4.35 -7.73 -8.81
CA LEU A 340 3.00 -8.25 -8.59
C LEU A 340 2.43 -8.72 -9.95
N PRO A 341 1.36 -9.54 -9.99
CA PRO A 341 0.71 -9.89 -11.24
C PRO A 341 0.22 -8.64 -11.97
N GLN A 342 0.76 -8.37 -13.16
CA GLN A 342 0.44 -7.19 -14.00
C GLN A 342 0.66 -5.82 -13.31
N ALA A 343 1.41 -5.79 -12.22
CA ALA A 343 1.72 -4.57 -11.50
C ALA A 343 3.08 -4.65 -10.82
N SER A 344 3.59 -3.53 -10.32
CA SER A 344 4.78 -3.47 -9.48
C SER A 344 4.52 -2.51 -8.33
N PHE A 345 4.88 -2.92 -7.12
CA PHE A 345 4.93 -2.02 -5.98
C PHE A 345 6.38 -1.55 -5.83
N THR A 346 6.65 -0.28 -6.09
CA THR A 346 8.00 0.29 -5.99
C THR A 346 8.15 1.10 -4.71
N ALA A 347 9.27 0.93 -4.02
CA ALA A 347 9.73 1.84 -2.99
C ALA A 347 10.95 2.62 -3.48
N THR A 348 10.86 3.93 -3.49
CA THR A 348 11.94 4.83 -3.89
C THR A 348 12.46 5.59 -2.69
N LEU A 349 13.75 5.44 -2.42
CA LEU A 349 14.38 5.83 -1.17
C LEU A 349 15.46 6.88 -1.40
N GLU A 350 15.36 7.97 -0.63
CA GLU A 350 16.39 9.00 -0.55
C GLU A 350 17.49 8.56 0.43
N PRO A 351 18.77 8.59 0.03
CA PRO A 351 19.90 8.35 0.92
C PRO A 351 20.17 9.58 1.81
N ARG A 352 20.45 9.35 3.08
CA ARG A 352 20.83 10.38 4.05
C ARG A 352 21.99 9.89 4.93
N PRO A 353 22.97 10.77 5.21
CA PRO A 353 24.08 10.44 6.08
C PRO A 353 23.59 10.32 7.52
N ARG A 354 24.28 9.49 8.29
CA ARG A 354 24.14 9.42 9.74
C ARG A 354 25.42 9.90 10.40
N ALA A 355 25.28 10.45 11.60
CA ALA A 355 26.42 10.98 12.37
C ALA A 355 27.44 9.89 12.77
N ASP A 356 27.02 8.62 12.80
CA ASP A 356 27.84 7.45 13.12
C ASP A 356 28.52 6.82 11.89
N GLY A 357 28.49 7.49 10.73
CA GLY A 357 28.99 6.94 9.46
C GLY A 357 28.06 5.91 8.82
N GLY A 358 26.88 5.67 9.40
CA GLY A 358 25.86 4.84 8.78
C GLY A 358 25.13 5.51 7.61
N LEU A 359 24.25 4.74 6.99
CA LEU A 359 23.37 5.17 5.90
C LEU A 359 21.91 5.00 6.29
N THR A 360 21.13 6.07 6.13
CA THR A 360 19.66 6.00 6.17
C THR A 360 19.11 6.04 4.74
N LEU A 361 18.31 5.05 4.36
CA LEU A 361 17.45 5.10 3.17
C LEU A 361 16.01 5.38 3.62
N THR A 362 15.36 6.40 3.07
CA THR A 362 13.99 6.73 3.48
C THR A 362 13.08 7.11 2.33
N SER A 363 11.86 6.58 2.38
CA SER A 363 10.76 6.96 1.48
C SER A 363 10.18 8.34 1.80
N ARG A 364 10.55 8.94 2.94
CA ARG A 364 10.12 10.29 3.32
C ARG A 364 11.18 11.29 2.91
N GLY A 365 11.10 11.75 1.68
CA GLY A 365 12.09 12.63 1.08
C GLY A 365 11.66 14.07 0.87
N ARG A 366 12.61 14.90 0.44
CA ARG A 366 12.27 16.17 -0.21
C ARG A 366 11.98 15.89 -1.70
N GLY A 367 10.96 16.56 -2.23
CA GLY A 367 10.51 16.40 -3.62
C GLY A 367 9.41 15.35 -3.77
N ASP A 368 9.07 15.04 -5.00
CA ASP A 368 8.02 14.11 -5.43
C ASP A 368 8.55 12.70 -5.75
N GLN A 369 9.87 12.52 -5.68
CA GLN A 369 10.58 11.32 -6.09
C GLN A 369 10.57 10.20 -5.04
N PRO A 370 10.83 10.45 -3.74
CA PRO A 370 10.87 9.38 -2.75
C PRO A 370 9.46 9.05 -2.28
N GLY A 371 9.14 7.76 -2.19
CA GLY A 371 7.80 7.33 -1.85
C GLY A 371 7.54 5.87 -2.21
N HIS A 372 6.27 5.50 -2.13
CA HIS A 372 5.79 4.18 -2.56
C HIS A 372 4.80 4.35 -3.70
N TYR A 373 4.93 3.49 -4.70
CA TYR A 373 4.15 3.58 -5.93
C TYR A 373 3.59 2.21 -6.27
N LEU A 374 2.29 2.12 -6.50
CA LEU A 374 1.67 0.95 -7.08
C LEU A 374 1.41 1.24 -8.56
N THR A 375 2.11 0.53 -9.43
CA THR A 375 2.09 0.79 -10.86
C THR A 375 1.48 -0.40 -11.58
N TYR A 376 0.37 -0.20 -12.27
CA TYR A 376 -0.17 -1.14 -13.24
C TYR A 376 0.62 -1.01 -14.54
N VAL A 377 0.93 -2.15 -15.16
CA VAL A 377 1.66 -2.20 -16.43
C VAL A 377 0.75 -2.83 -17.48
N ASP A 378 0.41 -2.06 -18.51
CA ASP A 378 -0.41 -2.56 -19.61
C ASP A 378 0.35 -3.66 -20.39
N ALA A 379 -0.34 -4.77 -20.66
CA ALA A 379 0.29 -5.96 -21.22
C ALA A 379 0.69 -5.79 -22.70
N GLU A 380 -0.02 -4.95 -23.45
CA GLU A 380 0.18 -4.76 -24.89
C GLU A 380 1.07 -3.55 -25.16
N THR A 381 0.71 -2.41 -24.57
CA THR A 381 1.34 -1.11 -24.83
C THR A 381 2.53 -0.82 -23.92
N ARG A 382 2.66 -1.55 -22.80
CA ARG A 382 3.66 -1.30 -21.73
C ARG A 382 3.53 0.06 -21.04
N ARG A 383 2.45 0.80 -21.30
CA ARG A 383 2.16 2.08 -20.64
C ARG A 383 1.74 1.85 -19.19
N LEU A 384 2.00 2.86 -18.38
CA LEU A 384 1.87 2.78 -16.93
C LEU A 384 0.68 3.59 -16.43
N THR A 385 -0.05 3.01 -15.47
CA THR A 385 -0.94 3.75 -14.59
C THR A 385 -0.43 3.63 -13.16
N ALA A 386 -0.02 4.75 -12.57
CA ALA A 386 0.70 4.80 -11.31
C ALA A 386 -0.13 5.46 -10.20
N LEU A 387 -0.15 4.83 -9.03
CA LEU A 387 -0.73 5.37 -7.81
C LEU A 387 0.39 5.67 -6.80
N SER A 388 0.43 6.88 -6.25
CA SER A 388 1.26 7.18 -5.08
C SER A 388 0.58 6.68 -3.81
N VAL A 389 1.31 5.94 -2.97
CA VAL A 389 0.83 5.35 -1.72
C VAL A 389 1.41 6.10 -0.52
N HIS A 390 1.01 7.37 -0.37
CA HIS A 390 1.45 8.28 0.71
C HIS A 390 1.23 7.75 2.12
N GLY A 391 0.23 6.88 2.28
CA GLY A 391 -0.06 6.26 3.56
C GLY A 391 1.00 5.27 4.01
N PHE A 392 1.89 4.81 3.14
CA PHE A 392 2.94 3.86 3.48
C PHE A 392 4.31 4.55 3.47
N ALA A 393 5.08 4.34 4.52
CA ALA A 393 6.40 4.94 4.63
C ALA A 393 7.35 4.01 5.36
N GLU A 394 8.57 3.93 4.84
CA GLU A 394 9.67 3.17 5.38
C GLU A 394 10.93 4.00 5.57
N ARG A 395 11.75 3.55 6.51
CA ARG A 395 13.11 4.00 6.79
C ARG A 395 13.97 2.78 7.09
N LEU A 396 15.09 2.64 6.38
CA LEU A 396 16.11 1.65 6.61
C LEU A 396 17.37 2.37 7.09
N ASP A 397 17.78 2.10 8.32
CA ASP A 397 19.02 2.59 8.91
C ASP A 397 20.03 1.44 8.93
N VAL A 398 21.16 1.57 8.25
CA VAL A 398 22.27 0.60 8.26
C VAL A 398 23.49 1.26 8.88
N TYR A 399 24.03 0.69 9.94
CA TYR A 399 25.11 1.30 10.71
C TYR A 399 25.92 0.23 11.46
N VAL A 400 27.07 0.64 11.98
CA VAL A 400 27.87 -0.21 12.86
C VAL A 400 27.53 0.18 14.30
N ASN A 401 27.12 -0.79 15.10
CA ASN A 401 26.79 -0.56 16.51
C ASN A 401 28.07 -0.30 17.35
N PRO A 402 27.93 0.15 18.61
CA PRO A 402 29.09 0.36 19.49
C PRO A 402 29.91 -0.91 19.81
N ALA A 403 29.33 -2.10 19.63
CA ALA A 403 30.05 -3.38 19.77
C ALA A 403 30.89 -3.74 18.52
N GLY A 404 30.76 -2.97 17.44
CA GLY A 404 31.47 -3.19 16.18
C GLY A 404 30.73 -4.07 15.17
N ASP A 405 29.50 -4.50 15.47
CA ASP A 405 28.69 -5.32 14.57
C ASP A 405 27.96 -4.46 13.54
N LEU A 406 27.86 -4.97 12.31
CA LEU A 406 27.02 -4.37 11.27
C LEU A 406 25.55 -4.74 11.52
N VAL A 407 24.71 -3.72 11.73
CA VAL A 407 23.29 -3.86 12.06
C VAL A 407 22.43 -2.99 11.17
N ALA A 408 21.16 -3.36 11.04
CA ALA A 408 20.18 -2.49 10.39
C ALA A 408 18.84 -2.48 11.09
N GLU A 409 18.15 -1.35 11.03
CA GLU A 409 16.79 -1.18 11.52
C GLU A 409 15.92 -0.71 10.37
N HIS A 410 14.91 -1.51 10.03
CA HIS A 410 13.97 -1.18 8.96
C HIS A 410 12.59 -0.94 9.55
N ALA A 411 12.27 0.33 9.72
CA ALA A 411 11.02 0.79 10.32
C ALA A 411 9.98 1.11 9.26
N PHE A 412 8.79 0.52 9.42
CA PHE A 412 7.62 0.75 8.56
C PHE A 412 6.51 1.44 9.33
N SER A 413 5.83 2.34 8.64
CA SER A 413 4.66 3.05 9.14
C SER A 413 3.54 3.07 8.11
N VAL A 414 2.31 3.00 8.60
CA VAL A 414 1.10 3.07 7.79
C VAL A 414 0.18 4.13 8.38
N PHE A 415 -0.31 5.04 7.55
CA PHE A 415 -1.13 6.20 7.93
C PHE A 415 -0.48 7.06 9.04
N GLY A 416 0.85 7.17 9.01
CA GLY A 416 1.64 7.88 10.02
C GLY A 416 1.92 7.09 11.31
N LEU A 417 1.36 5.89 11.48
CA LEU A 417 1.55 5.06 12.66
C LEU A 417 2.63 4.00 12.41
N PRO A 418 3.66 3.88 13.26
CA PRO A 418 4.62 2.78 13.16
C PRO A 418 3.90 1.45 13.42
N PHE A 419 4.18 0.43 12.62
CA PHE A 419 3.56 -0.89 12.78
C PHE A 419 4.54 -2.07 12.83
N LEU A 420 5.71 -1.93 12.21
CA LEU A 420 6.72 -2.96 12.12
C LEU A 420 8.11 -2.33 12.16
N VAL A 421 9.01 -2.93 12.93
CA VAL A 421 10.45 -2.70 12.81
C VAL A 421 11.11 -4.05 12.58
N LEU A 422 11.98 -4.16 11.58
CA LEU A 422 12.81 -5.33 11.36
C LEU A 422 14.23 -4.99 11.83
N HIS A 423 14.70 -5.73 12.83
CA HIS A 423 16.06 -5.62 13.34
C HIS A 423 16.95 -6.65 12.66
N TYR A 424 17.99 -6.19 12.00
CA TYR A 424 18.93 -7.01 11.26
C TYR A 424 20.28 -7.06 11.94
N ARG A 425 20.88 -8.26 11.94
CA ARG A 425 22.31 -8.44 12.18
C ARG A 425 22.93 -9.03 10.92
N MET A 426 23.99 -8.40 10.44
CA MET A 426 24.69 -8.82 9.23
C MET A 426 26.04 -9.42 9.62
N HIS A 427 26.20 -10.71 9.36
CA HIS A 427 27.43 -11.44 9.63
C HIS A 427 28.17 -11.69 8.33
N ARG A 428 29.46 -11.36 8.28
CA ARG A 428 30.29 -11.70 7.12
C ARG A 428 30.42 -13.22 7.04
N LYS A 429 30.18 -13.80 5.86
CA LYS A 429 30.45 -15.21 5.61
C LYS A 429 31.94 -15.47 5.76
N PRO A 430 32.35 -16.63 6.30
CA PRO A 430 33.73 -17.06 6.21
C PRO A 430 34.14 -17.01 4.74
N ALA A 431 35.32 -16.44 4.43
CA ALA A 431 35.90 -16.65 3.12
C ALA A 431 36.08 -18.16 2.95
N ASP A 432 35.55 -18.75 1.87
CA ASP A 432 35.58 -20.19 1.65
C ASP A 432 37.00 -20.74 1.88
N GLY A 433 37.19 -21.35 3.05
CA GLY A 433 38.41 -22.07 3.39
C GLY A 433 38.36 -23.39 2.67
N PHE A 434 39.21 -23.57 1.66
CA PHE A 434 39.56 -24.90 1.18
C PHE A 434 39.80 -25.83 2.38
N PRO A 435 39.22 -27.03 2.44
CA PRO A 435 39.69 -28.02 3.39
C PRO A 435 41.13 -28.36 2.99
N VAL A 436 42.08 -27.92 3.80
CA VAL A 436 43.43 -28.49 3.79
C VAL A 436 43.22 -29.93 4.24
N SER A 437 43.18 -30.84 3.26
CA SER A 437 43.45 -32.25 3.53
C SER A 437 44.90 -32.31 4.00
N ASP A 438 45.09 -32.30 5.32
CA ASP A 438 46.38 -32.57 5.94
C ASP A 438 46.65 -34.07 5.73
N GLY A 439 47.15 -34.38 4.54
CA GLY A 439 47.71 -35.67 4.21
C GLY A 439 49.15 -35.66 4.67
N SER A 440 49.48 -36.54 5.61
CA SER A 440 50.85 -36.98 5.90
C SER A 440 50.80 -38.20 6.81
N PRO A 441 51.78 -39.12 6.70
CA PRO A 441 52.15 -39.93 5.54
C PRO A 441 51.63 -41.38 5.65
#